data_AF-A0A4S8F045-F1
#
_entry.id   AF-A0A4S8F045-F1
#
_cell.length_a   1.000
_cell.length_b   1.000
_cell.length_c   1.000
_cell.angle_alpha   90.00
_cell.angle_beta   90.00
_cell.angle_gamma   90.00
#
_symmetry.space_group_name_H-M   'P 1'
#
loop_
_entity.id
_entity.type
_entity.pdbx_description
1 polymer ?
#
loop_
_entity_poly.entity_id
_entity_poly.type
_entity_poly.pdbx_seq_one_letter_code
_entity_poly.pdbx_strand_id
1 'polypeptide(L)'
;MVESVNTALDSVAHMQSQLNALKAGQLRAGALGEWVQHKRALLDALPPPFTVVLQDLLNRLEAGALFTEESCSFSQKDLHDSLQLWIDKAESYLRKSGKV
;
A
#
# COMPACT_ATOMS: atom_id res chain seq x y z
N MET A 1 1.08 -23.11 3.97
CA MET A 1 1.73 -21.83 4.33
C MET A 1 2.34 -21.13 3.12
N VAL A 2 3.07 -21.83 2.26
CA VAL A 2 3.73 -21.25 1.07
C VAL A 2 2.76 -20.60 0.05
N GLU A 3 1.58 -21.22 -0.16
CA GLU A 3 0.56 -20.73 -1.12
C GLU A 3 -0.06 -19.39 -0.68
N SER A 4 -0.25 -19.20 0.64
CA SER A 4 -0.73 -17.95 1.23
C SER A 4 0.30 -16.82 1.09
N VAL A 5 1.60 -17.13 1.22
CA VAL A 5 2.68 -16.16 1.02
C VAL A 5 2.80 -15.74 -0.44
N ASN A 6 2.65 -16.67 -1.40
CA ASN A 6 2.63 -16.34 -2.82
C ASN A 6 1.46 -15.41 -3.18
N THR A 7 0.27 -15.67 -2.62
CA THR A 7 -0.91 -14.80 -2.80
C THR A 7 -0.68 -13.40 -2.21
N ALA A 8 0.00 -13.31 -1.06
CA ALA A 8 0.37 -12.04 -0.46
C ALA A 8 1.40 -11.28 -1.31
N LEU A 9 2.41 -11.98 -1.87
CA LEU A 9 3.40 -11.38 -2.77
C LEU A 9 2.76 -10.83 -4.06
N ASP A 10 1.82 -11.57 -4.66
CA ASP A 10 1.05 -11.10 -5.80
C ASP A 10 0.25 -9.84 -5.45
N SER A 11 -0.37 -9.82 -4.26
CA SER A 11 -1.07 -8.64 -3.75
C SER A 11 -0.13 -7.44 -3.63
N VAL A 12 1.08 -7.61 -3.06
CA VAL A 12 2.07 -6.52 -2.98
C VAL A 12 2.49 -6.01 -4.36
N ALA A 13 2.71 -6.90 -5.34
CA ALA A 13 3.03 -6.52 -6.71
C ALA A 13 1.89 -5.73 -7.39
N HIS A 14 0.64 -6.13 -7.14
CA HIS A 14 -0.53 -5.40 -7.62
C HIS A 14 -0.63 -4.01 -6.96
N MET A 15 -0.36 -3.93 -5.65
CA MET A 15 -0.34 -2.67 -4.92
C MET A 15 0.71 -1.69 -5.45
N GLN A 16 1.89 -2.19 -5.85
CA GLN A 16 2.92 -1.39 -6.53
C GLN A 16 2.40 -0.78 -7.84
N SER A 17 1.65 -1.56 -8.61
CA SER A 17 1.04 -1.09 -9.87
C SER A 17 -0.03 -0.04 -9.61
N GLN A 18 -0.85 -0.21 -8.58
CA GLN A 18 -1.84 0.79 -8.14
C GLN A 18 -1.18 2.09 -7.65
N LEU A 19 -0.06 2.01 -6.92
CA LEU A 19 0.73 3.18 -6.53
C LEU A 19 1.28 3.94 -7.75
N ASN A 20 1.77 3.22 -8.76
CA ASN A 20 2.22 3.87 -10.00
C ASN A 20 1.07 4.56 -10.73
N ALA A 21 -0.12 3.94 -10.78
CA ALA A 21 -1.32 4.55 -11.35
C ALA A 21 -1.79 5.78 -10.54
N LEU A 22 -1.67 5.77 -9.21
CA LEU A 22 -1.94 6.94 -8.36
C LEU A 22 -0.99 8.09 -8.67
N LYS A 23 0.32 7.81 -8.75
CA LYS A 23 1.35 8.79 -9.12
C LYS A 23 1.11 9.39 -10.51
N ALA A 24 0.55 8.62 -11.43
CA ALA A 24 0.19 9.06 -12.77
C ALA A 24 -1.19 9.77 -12.85
N GLY A 25 -1.93 9.87 -11.74
CA GLY A 25 -3.28 10.43 -11.72
C GLY A 25 -4.34 9.55 -12.41
N GLN A 26 -4.03 8.28 -12.65
CA GLN A 26 -4.90 7.30 -13.32
C GLN A 26 -5.76 6.49 -12.34
N LEU A 27 -5.45 6.54 -11.05
CA LEU A 27 -6.20 5.89 -9.98
C LEU A 27 -6.55 6.92 -8.90
N ARG A 28 -7.69 6.73 -8.22
CA ARG A 28 -8.08 7.56 -7.06
C ARG A 28 -7.57 6.92 -5.76
N ALA A 29 -7.19 7.74 -4.79
CA ALA A 29 -6.71 7.29 -3.49
C ALA A 29 -7.68 6.29 -2.80
N GLY A 30 -8.99 6.59 -2.82
CA GLY A 30 -10.01 5.71 -2.23
C GLY A 30 -10.08 4.33 -2.87
N ALA A 31 -9.83 4.21 -4.18
CA ALA A 31 -9.86 2.92 -4.88
C ALA A 31 -8.75 1.96 -4.40
N LEU A 32 -7.60 2.50 -4.00
CA LEU A 32 -6.53 1.71 -3.36
C LEU A 32 -6.97 1.25 -1.96
N GLY A 33 -7.57 2.14 -1.17
CA GLY A 33 -8.08 1.82 0.17
C GLY A 33 -9.13 0.70 0.15
N GLU A 34 -10.12 0.82 -0.73
CA GLU A 34 -11.15 -0.20 -0.95
C GLU A 34 -10.54 -1.55 -1.36
N TRP A 35 -9.58 -1.53 -2.30
CA TRP A 35 -8.90 -2.75 -2.74
C TRP A 35 -8.16 -3.44 -1.57
N VAL A 36 -7.43 -2.70 -0.74
CA VAL A 36 -6.67 -3.24 0.41
C VAL A 36 -7.59 -3.94 1.40
N GLN A 37 -8.78 -3.41 1.68
CA GLN A 37 -9.74 -4.00 2.62
C GLN A 37 -10.15 -5.43 2.20
N HIS A 38 -10.14 -5.72 0.90
CA HIS A 38 -10.44 -7.06 0.37
C HIS A 38 -9.22 -7.99 0.31
N LYS A 39 -8.00 -7.53 0.62
CA LYS A 39 -6.76 -8.33 0.58
C LYS A 39 -6.43 -8.97 1.93
N ARG A 40 -7.36 -9.79 2.43
CA ARG A 40 -7.21 -10.46 3.73
C ARG A 40 -5.94 -11.31 3.82
N ALA A 41 -5.61 -12.06 2.76
CA ALA A 41 -4.39 -12.87 2.70
C ALA A 41 -3.09 -12.04 2.84
N LEU A 42 -3.07 -10.80 2.33
CA LEU A 42 -1.94 -9.89 2.51
C LEU A 42 -1.82 -9.44 3.97
N LEU A 43 -2.94 -9.04 4.58
CA LEU A 43 -2.99 -8.53 5.94
C LEU A 43 -2.67 -9.61 6.99
N ASP A 44 -3.10 -10.85 6.78
CA ASP A 44 -2.78 -11.98 7.68
C ASP A 44 -1.33 -12.48 7.52
N ALA A 45 -0.71 -12.27 6.36
CA ALA A 45 0.68 -12.69 6.11
C ALA A 45 1.73 -11.71 6.65
N LEU A 46 1.31 -10.51 7.07
CA LEU A 46 2.17 -9.47 7.60
C LEU A 46 2.00 -9.31 9.13
N PRO A 47 3.02 -8.84 9.86
CA PRO A 47 2.89 -8.52 11.28
C PRO A 47 1.85 -7.42 11.51
N PRO A 48 1.13 -7.42 12.65
CA PRO A 48 0.13 -6.40 13.00
C PRO A 48 0.54 -4.92 12.78
N PRO A 49 1.78 -4.48 13.08
CA PRO A 49 2.17 -3.08 12.84
C PRO A 49 2.12 -2.66 11.36
N PHE A 50 2.26 -3.58 10.40
CA PHE A 50 2.15 -3.24 8.98
C PHE A 50 0.75 -2.74 8.62
N THR A 51 -0.28 -3.41 9.14
CA THR A 51 -1.69 -3.04 8.90
C THR A 51 -2.01 -1.66 9.50
N VAL A 52 -1.49 -1.36 10.69
CA VAL A 52 -1.70 -0.07 11.35
C VAL A 52 -1.07 1.06 10.51
N VAL A 53 0.17 0.90 10.10
CA VAL A 53 0.86 1.90 9.26
C VAL A 53 0.20 2.04 7.90
N LEU A 54 -0.21 0.93 7.28
CA LEU A 54 -0.92 0.96 6.00
C LEU A 54 -2.22 1.76 6.10
N GLN A 55 -3.03 1.53 7.13
CA GLN A 55 -4.29 2.24 7.31
C GLN A 55 -4.08 3.75 7.54
N ASP A 56 -3.06 4.15 8.31
CA ASP A 56 -2.71 5.56 8.48
C ASP A 56 -2.34 6.22 7.13
N LEU A 57 -1.49 5.56 6.34
CA LEU A 57 -1.07 6.06 5.03
C LEU A 57 -2.25 6.20 4.08
N LEU A 58 -3.16 5.21 4.03
CA LEU A 58 -4.36 5.25 3.19
C LEU A 58 -5.30 6.39 3.62
N ASN A 59 -5.58 6.53 4.92
CA ASN A 59 -6.42 7.61 5.44
C ASN A 59 -5.87 8.99 5.07
N ARG A 60 -4.55 9.19 5.21
CA ARG A 60 -3.88 10.45 4.86
C ARG A 60 -3.88 10.70 3.36
N LEU A 61 -3.75 9.66 2.54
CA LEU A 61 -3.82 9.76 1.08
C LEU A 61 -5.23 10.15 0.62
N GLU A 62 -6.27 9.55 1.21
CA GLU A 62 -7.67 9.88 0.92
C GLU A 62 -8.01 11.31 1.36
N ALA A 63 -7.61 11.70 2.57
CA ALA A 63 -7.78 13.08 3.04
C ALA A 63 -7.05 14.07 2.13
N GLY A 64 -5.79 13.78 1.78
CA GLY A 64 -4.97 14.63 0.90
C GLY A 64 -5.52 14.75 -0.53
N ALA A 65 -6.29 13.77 -1.00
CA ALA A 65 -6.95 13.85 -2.30
C ALA A 65 -8.16 14.81 -2.32
N LEU A 66 -8.72 15.16 -1.16
CA LEU A 66 -9.85 16.09 -1.02
C LEU A 66 -9.41 17.57 -1.00
N PHE A 67 -8.13 17.85 -0.76
CA PHE A 67 -7.60 19.21 -0.72
C PHE A 67 -6.81 19.52 -2.00
N THR A 68 -7.36 20.41 -2.85
CA THR A 68 -6.84 20.71 -4.20
C THR A 68 -6.12 22.06 -4.31
N GLU A 69 -5.70 22.66 -3.20
CA GLU A 69 -4.96 23.92 -3.22
C GLU A 69 -3.44 23.62 -3.27
N GLU A 70 -2.72 24.35 -4.11
CA GLU A 70 -1.39 24.07 -4.69
C GLU A 70 -0.24 23.78 -3.70
N SER A 71 -0.52 23.86 -2.39
CA SER A 71 0.39 23.51 -1.29
C SER A 71 0.48 22.01 -0.99
N CYS A 72 -0.40 21.17 -1.53
CA CYS A 72 -0.40 19.72 -1.25
C CYS A 72 0.58 18.88 -2.08
N SER A 73 1.23 19.43 -3.12
CA SER A 73 2.13 18.64 -3.99
C SER A 73 3.30 18.03 -3.22
N PHE A 74 3.86 18.76 -2.25
CA PHE A 74 4.95 18.26 -1.41
C PHE A 74 4.48 17.16 -0.45
N SER A 75 3.38 17.38 0.27
CA SER A 75 2.81 16.39 1.20
C SER A 75 2.29 15.14 0.47
N GLN A 76 1.76 15.29 -0.75
CA GLN A 76 1.29 14.16 -1.56
C GLN A 76 2.46 13.31 -2.05
N LYS A 77 3.57 13.94 -2.45
CA LYS A 77 4.80 13.22 -2.81
C LYS A 77 5.36 12.43 -1.63
N ASP A 78 5.43 13.04 -0.44
CA ASP A 78 5.89 12.37 0.78
C ASP A 78 5.01 11.16 1.17
N LEU A 79 3.69 11.27 0.99
CA LEU A 79 2.76 10.15 1.18
C LEU A 79 2.99 9.02 0.18
N HIS A 80 3.22 9.35 -1.10
CA HIS A 80 3.55 8.35 -2.12
C HIS A 80 4.89 7.65 -1.85
N ASP A 81 5.91 8.39 -1.40
CA ASP A 81 7.22 7.85 -1.01
C ASP A 81 7.12 6.99 0.27
N SER A 82 6.30 7.39 1.25
CA SER A 82 6.03 6.58 2.45
C SER A 82 5.30 5.27 2.12
N LEU A 83 4.33 5.31 1.20
CA LEU A 83 3.63 4.13 0.73
C LEU A 83 4.53 3.20 -0.09
N GLN A 84 5.42 3.76 -0.91
CA GLN A 84 6.46 3.01 -1.60
C GLN A 84 7.34 2.25 -0.60
N LEU A 85 7.86 2.95 0.42
CA LEU A 85 8.67 2.34 1.48
C LEU A 85 7.92 1.22 2.22
N TRP A 86 6.62 1.37 2.45
CA TRP A 86 5.79 0.33 3.03
C TRP A 86 5.75 -0.93 2.14
N ILE A 87 5.53 -0.75 0.83
CA ILE A 87 5.49 -1.85 -0.16
C ILE A 87 6.82 -2.61 -0.17
N ASP A 88 7.95 -1.90 -0.26
CA ASP A 88 9.29 -2.49 -0.23
C ASP A 88 9.54 -3.32 1.04
N LYS A 89 9.11 -2.81 2.20
CA LYS A 89 9.23 -3.52 3.49
C LYS A 89 8.33 -4.75 3.55
N ALA A 90 7.09 -4.65 3.06
CA ALA A 90 6.14 -5.75 3.04
C ALA A 90 6.63 -6.88 2.14
N GLU A 91 7.11 -6.54 0.93
CA GLU A 91 7.70 -7.50 0.01
C GLU A 91 8.91 -8.21 0.63
N SER A 92 9.85 -7.44 1.21
CA SER A 92 11.05 -8.00 1.84
C SER A 92 10.69 -8.95 2.99
N TYR A 93 9.68 -8.60 3.79
CA TYR A 93 9.19 -9.46 4.87
C TYR A 93 8.60 -10.75 4.31
N LEU A 94 7.67 -10.67 3.35
CA LEU A 94 7.01 -11.84 2.77
C LEU A 94 8.00 -12.79 2.08
N ARG A 95 8.99 -12.26 1.36
CA ARG A 95 10.05 -13.07 0.73
C ARG A 95 10.94 -13.79 1.75
N LYS A 96 11.18 -13.18 2.92
CA LYS A 96 11.90 -13.83 4.03
C LYS A 96 11.03 -14.91 4.69
N SER A 97 9.75 -14.62 4.91
CA SER A 97 8.80 -15.55 5.51
C SER A 97 8.45 -16.74 4.62
N GLY A 98 8.54 -16.60 3.29
CA GLY A 98 8.36 -17.70 2.32
C GLY A 98 9.61 -18.55 2.08
N LYS A 99 10.77 -18.15 2.62
CA LYS A 99 12.03 -18.92 2.55
C LYS A 99 12.21 -19.90 3.71
N VAL A 100 11.22 -20.01 4.60
CA VAL A 100 11.21 -20.95 5.75
C VAL A 100 10.69 -22.32 5.34
#